data_AF-A0A7C6P4E1-F1
#
_entry.id   AF-A0A7C6P4E1-F1
#
_cell.length_a   1.000
_cell.length_b   1.000
_cell.length_c   1.000
_cell.angle_alpha   90.00
_cell.angle_beta   90.00
_cell.angle_gamma   90.00
#
_symmetry.space_group_name_H-M   'P 1'
#
loop_
_entity.id
_entity.type
_entity.pdbx_description
1 polymer ?
#
loop_
_entity_poly.entity_id
_entity_poly.type
_entity_poly.pdbx_seq_one_letter_code
_entity_poly.pdbx_strand_id
1 'polypeptide(L)'
;MVIIIKPVNVSFKILFQNYAPIESNNGKDTIDGAGAIIGNLERLLISIFLYYNQFGAIGLVFTAKSVARFNRISNDPSFAEYYLIGSLYSMISVLICYAVILT
;
A
#
# COMPACT_ATOMS: atom_id res chain seq x y z
N MET A 1 -19.83 0.86 1.01
CA MET A 1 -18.44 1.16 0.57
C MET A 1 -17.71 2.25 1.38
N VAL A 2 -18.40 3.14 2.12
CA VAL A 2 -17.75 4.25 2.88
C VAL A 2 -17.30 3.86 4.30
N ILE A 3 -17.78 2.74 4.85
CA ILE A 3 -17.58 2.38 6.27
C ILE A 3 -16.20 1.72 6.54
N ILE A 4 -15.48 1.26 5.51
CA ILE A 4 -14.25 0.45 5.66
C ILE A 4 -12.96 1.29 5.51
N ILE A 5 -13.06 2.53 5.03
CA ILE A 5 -11.89 3.36 4.66
C ILE A 5 -11.12 3.85 5.90
N LYS A 6 -11.83 4.17 7.00
CA LYS A 6 -11.19 4.68 8.22
C LYS A 6 -10.39 3.65 9.03
N PRO A 7 -10.87 2.41 9.28
CA PRO A 7 -10.12 1.47 10.13
C PRO A 7 -8.83 0.97 9.48
N VAL A 8 -8.82 0.75 8.16
CA VAL A 8 -7.64 0.20 7.46
C VAL A 8 -6.46 1.18 7.45
N ASN A 9 -6.74 2.48 7.33
CA ASN A 9 -5.70 3.51 7.34
C ASN A 9 -5.01 3.65 8.71
N VAL A 10 -5.75 3.35 9.79
CA VAL A 10 -5.26 3.41 11.18
C VAL A 10 -4.51 2.12 11.56
N SER A 11 -5.01 0.94 11.16
CA SER A 11 -4.34 -0.34 11.42
C SER A 11 -2.97 -0.43 10.75
N PHE A 12 -2.81 0.07 9.52
CA PHE A 12 -1.50 0.08 8.85
C PHE A 12 -0.49 0.96 9.61
N LYS A 13 -0.91 2.14 10.07
CA LYS A 13 -0.03 3.08 10.78
C LYS A 13 0.43 2.52 12.12
N ILE A 14 -0.44 1.84 12.86
CA ILE A 14 -0.12 1.28 14.18
C ILE A 14 0.73 0.01 14.06
N LEU A 15 0.47 -0.83 13.05
CA LEU A 15 1.12 -2.15 12.93
C LEU A 15 2.52 -2.09 12.32
N PHE A 16 2.80 -1.04 11.52
CA PHE A 16 4.06 -0.90 10.78
C PHE A 16 4.93 0.30 11.20
N GLN A 17 4.51 1.10 12.19
CA GLN A 17 5.33 2.18 12.75
C GLN A 17 6.68 1.71 13.31
N ASN A 18 6.80 0.45 13.75
CA ASN A 18 8.04 -0.12 14.28
C ASN A 18 9.07 -0.57 13.22
N TYR A 19 8.69 -0.62 11.94
CA TYR A 19 9.60 -0.93 10.83
C TYR A 19 9.83 0.29 9.92
N ALA A 20 9.28 1.46 10.28
CA ALA A 20 9.63 2.70 9.60
C ALA A 20 11.14 2.90 9.76
N PRO A 21 11.91 3.02 8.65
CA PRO A 21 13.33 3.30 8.74
C PRO A 21 13.50 4.59 9.54
N ILE A 22 14.46 4.59 10.47
CA ILE A 22 14.77 5.74 11.30
C ILE A 22 15.11 6.89 10.35
N GLU A 23 14.23 7.89 10.27
CA GLU A 23 14.44 9.08 9.45
C GLU A 23 15.66 9.82 10.01
N SER A 24 16.82 9.59 9.41
CA SER A 24 17.96 10.48 9.60
C SER A 24 17.54 11.84 9.07
N ASN A 25 17.46 12.79 9.99
CA ASN A 25 16.94 14.15 9.84
C ASN A 25 17.84 14.98 8.90
N ASN A 26 17.89 14.62 7.62
CA ASN A 26 18.65 15.31 6.58
C ASN A 26 18.02 15.04 5.21
N GLY A 27 17.05 15.89 4.81
CA GLY A 27 16.55 15.95 3.44
C GLY A 27 15.05 15.67 3.31
N LYS A 28 14.29 16.73 3.02
CA LYS A 28 12.84 16.70 2.79
C LYS A 28 12.52 16.13 1.40
N ASP A 29 12.79 14.85 1.18
CA ASP A 29 12.67 14.22 -0.15
C ASP A 29 11.26 13.69 -0.46
N THR A 30 10.35 13.70 0.52
CA THR A 30 8.98 13.24 0.34
C THR A 30 7.99 14.17 1.01
N ILE A 31 6.84 14.40 0.34
CA ILE A 31 5.70 15.11 0.93
C ILE A 31 5.20 14.28 2.11
N ASP A 32 5.14 14.88 3.31
CA ASP A 32 4.63 14.22 4.51
C ASP A 32 3.25 13.62 4.24
N GLY A 33 3.10 12.33 4.50
CA GLY A 33 1.83 11.60 4.30
C GLY A 33 1.55 11.13 2.86
N ALA A 34 2.41 11.41 1.87
CA ALA A 34 2.22 10.93 0.49
C ALA A 34 2.05 9.40 0.41
N GLY A 35 2.78 8.64 1.23
CA GLY A 35 2.65 7.18 1.29
C GLY A 35 1.25 6.69 1.71
N ALA A 36 0.60 7.40 2.64
CA ALA A 36 -0.75 7.06 3.09
C ALA A 36 -1.80 7.35 2.01
N ILE A 37 -1.63 8.46 1.29
CA ILE A 37 -2.49 8.84 0.15
C ILE A 37 -2.34 7.80 -0.98
N ILE A 38 -1.11 7.44 -1.33
CA ILE A 38 -0.82 6.40 -2.35
C ILE A 38 -1.46 5.07 -1.96
N GLY A 39 -1.34 4.65 -0.69
CA GLY A 39 -1.98 3.42 -0.20
C GLY A 39 -3.51 3.45 -0.30
N ASN A 40 -4.14 4.59 -0.06
CA ASN A 40 -5.58 4.75 -0.23
C ASN A 40 -6.01 4.69 -1.70
N LEU A 41 -5.23 5.31 -2.61
CA LEU A 41 -5.48 5.23 -4.05
C LEU A 41 -5.33 3.81 -4.59
N GLU A 42 -4.29 3.08 -4.15
CA GLU A 42 -4.10 1.67 -4.51
C GLU A 42 -5.33 0.83 -4.11
N ARG A 43 -5.78 0.92 -2.85
CA ARG A 43 -6.96 0.17 -2.37
C ARG A 43 -8.23 0.50 -3.15
N LEU A 44 -8.42 1.77 -3.53
CA LEU A 44 -9.55 2.20 -4.34
C LEU A 44 -9.49 1.59 -5.75
N LEU A 45 -8.31 1.62 -6.40
CA LEU A 45 -8.10 1.02 -7.71
C LEU A 45 -8.30 -0.49 -7.68
N ILE A 46 -7.74 -1.20 -6.70
CA ILE A 46 -7.91 -2.64 -6.54
C ILE A 46 -9.40 -2.97 -6.35
N SER A 47 -10.12 -2.21 -5.51
CA SER A 47 -11.54 -2.45 -5.28
C SER A 47 -12.37 -2.29 -6.56
N ILE A 48 -12.07 -1.28 -7.38
CA ILE A 48 -12.73 -1.08 -8.68
C ILE A 48 -12.42 -2.25 -9.62
N PHE A 49 -11.15 -2.62 -9.78
CA PHE A 49 -10.77 -3.70 -10.69
C PHE A 49 -11.30 -5.07 -10.24
N LEU A 50 -11.37 -5.31 -8.94
CA LEU A 50 -11.93 -6.53 -8.37
C LEU A 50 -13.44 -6.62 -8.63
N TYR A 51 -14.17 -5.50 -8.54
CA TYR A 51 -15.58 -5.43 -8.93
C TYR A 51 -15.81 -5.79 -10.41
N TYR A 52 -14.90 -5.37 -11.29
CA TYR A 52 -14.92 -5.76 -12.71
C TYR A 52 -14.25 -7.12 -13.00
N ASN A 53 -13.82 -7.87 -11.98
CA ASN A 53 -13.06 -9.12 -12.10
C ASN A 53 -11.78 -9.02 -12.97
N GLN A 54 -11.18 -7.84 -13.05
CA GLN A 54 -9.97 -7.56 -13.83
C GLN A 54 -8.70 -7.73 -13.00
N PHE A 55 -8.33 -8.97 -12.71
CA PHE A 55 -7.15 -9.28 -11.88
C PHE A 55 -5.82 -8.80 -12.51
N GLY A 56 -5.73 -8.72 -13.85
CA GLY A 56 -4.54 -8.21 -14.53
C GLY A 56 -4.28 -6.72 -14.24
N ALA A 57 -5.33 -5.91 -14.16
CA ALA A 57 -5.21 -4.48 -13.86
C ALA A 57 -4.70 -4.23 -12.43
N ILE A 58 -5.03 -5.11 -11.48
CA ILE A 58 -4.49 -5.09 -10.11
C ILE A 58 -2.96 -5.25 -10.13
N GLY A 59 -2.45 -6.21 -10.91
CA GLY A 59 -1.01 -6.41 -11.07
C GLY A 59 -0.30 -5.21 -11.70
N LEU A 60 -0.96 -4.51 -12.63
CA LEU A 60 -0.43 -3.30 -13.26
C LEU A 60 -0.27 -2.15 -12.26
N VAL A 61 -1.23 -1.95 -11.35
CA VAL A 61 -1.14 -0.93 -10.28
C VAL A 61 0.07 -1.19 -9.37
N PHE A 62 0.27 -2.44 -8.95
CA PHE A 62 1.42 -2.83 -8.12
C PHE A 62 2.75 -2.64 -8.84
N THR A 63 2.79 -2.98 -10.13
CA THR A 63 3.96 -2.81 -10.96
C THR A 63 4.30 -1.32 -11.08
N ALA A 64 3.32 -0.47 -11.40
CA ALA A 64 3.50 0.98 -11.50
C ALA A 64 4.03 1.59 -10.19
N LYS A 65 3.47 1.17 -9.04
CA LYS A 65 3.91 1.63 -7.71
C LYS A 65 5.36 1.22 -7.42
N SER A 66 5.74 0.00 -7.77
CA SER A 66 7.09 -0.53 -7.57
C SER A 66 8.11 0.12 -8.50
N VAL A 67 7.75 0.37 -9.76
CA VAL A 67 8.59 1.10 -10.73
C VAL A 67 8.84 2.54 -10.28
N ALA A 68 7.81 3.25 -9.81
CA ALA A 68 7.95 4.61 -9.32
C ALA A 68 8.90 4.74 -8.11
N ARG A 69 9.04 3.67 -7.32
CA ARG A 69 9.90 3.64 -6.12
C ARG A 69 11.14 2.75 -6.27
N PHE A 70 11.39 2.27 -7.49
CA PHE A 70 12.43 1.28 -7.78
C PHE A 70 13.81 1.77 -7.35
N ASN A 71 14.13 3.03 -7.59
CA ASN A 71 15.43 3.60 -7.22
C ASN A 71 15.70 3.49 -5.70
N ARG A 72 14.71 3.81 -4.85
CA ARG A 72 14.86 3.67 -3.39
C ARG A 72 14.83 2.21 -2.92
N ILE A 73 13.95 1.39 -3.49
CA ILE A 73 13.88 -0.05 -3.21
C ILE A 73 15.22 -0.72 -3.53
N SER A 74 15.90 -0.30 -4.59
CA SER A 74 17.18 -0.88 -5.00
C SER A 74 18.37 -0.39 -4.16
N ASN A 75 18.30 0.80 -3.56
CA ASN A 75 19.42 1.40 -2.81
C ASN A 75 19.33 1.14 -1.29
N ASP A 76 18.14 0.86 -0.75
CA ASP A 76 17.92 0.63 0.68
C ASP A 76 17.15 -0.70 0.90
N PRO A 77 17.86 -1.78 1.29
CA PRO A 77 17.27 -3.08 1.54
C PRO A 77 16.21 -3.08 2.64
N SER A 78 16.41 -2.31 3.72
CA SER A 78 15.45 -2.24 4.82
C SER A 78 14.16 -1.55 4.38
N PHE A 79 14.28 -0.51 3.55
CA PHE A 79 13.13 0.14 2.92
C PHE A 79 12.40 -0.80 1.94
N ALA A 80 13.13 -1.60 1.18
CA ALA A 80 12.56 -2.58 0.26
C ALA A 80 11.69 -3.63 0.97
N GLU A 81 12.20 -4.21 2.05
CA GLU A 81 11.48 -5.17 2.88
C GLU A 81 10.20 -4.56 3.46
N TYR A 82 10.31 -3.37 4.04
CA TYR A 82 9.16 -2.66 4.60
C TYR A 82 8.08 -2.37 3.55
N TYR A 83 8.50 -1.90 2.37
CA TYR A 83 7.61 -1.61 1.25
C TYR A 83 6.89 -2.88 0.75
N LEU A 84 7.62 -3.98 0.64
CA LEU A 84 7.10 -5.25 0.14
C LEU A 84 6.08 -5.84 1.11
N ILE A 85 6.41 -5.90 2.40
CA ILE A 85 5.52 -6.40 3.45
C ILE A 85 4.23 -5.55 3.48
N GLY A 86 4.38 -4.22 3.46
CA GLY A 86 3.22 -3.33 3.51
C GLY A 86 2.29 -3.46 2.29
N SER A 87 2.85 -3.65 1.10
CA SER A 87 2.07 -3.76 -0.14
C SER A 87 1.37 -5.12 -0.25
N LEU A 88 2.04 -6.22 0.12
CA LEU A 88 1.44 -7.56 0.15
C LEU A 88 0.33 -7.66 1.21
N TYR A 89 0.57 -7.12 2.41
CA TYR A 89 -0.43 -7.10 3.47
C TYR A 89 -1.69 -6.33 3.05
N SER A 90 -1.51 -5.17 2.39
CA SER A 90 -2.62 -4.38 1.84
C SER A 90 -3.44 -5.18 0.83
N MET A 91 -2.78 -5.91 -0.08
CA MET A 91 -3.44 -6.76 -1.07
C MET A 91 -4.29 -7.86 -0.43
N ILE A 92 -3.72 -8.59 0.53
CA ILE A 92 -4.42 -9.66 1.24
C ILE A 92 -5.63 -9.10 2.00
N SER A 93 -5.48 -7.95 2.67
CA SER A 93 -6.59 -7.32 3.40
C SER A 93 -7.77 -6.97 2.48
N VAL A 94 -7.51 -6.40 1.30
CA VAL A 94 -8.59 -6.08 0.34
C VAL A 94 -9.25 -7.35 -0.19
N LEU A 95 -8.46 -8.38 -0.49
CA LEU A 95 -8.98 -9.66 -0.99
C LEU A 95 -9.89 -10.35 0.03
N ILE A 96 -9.48 -10.38 1.31
CA ILE A 96 -10.30 -10.92 2.41
C ILE A 96 -11.59 -10.10 2.56
N CYS A 97 -11.52 -8.77 2.57
CA CYS A 97 -12.72 -7.93 2.65
C CYS A 97 -13.69 -8.20 1.51
N TYR A 98 -13.19 -8.36 0.28
CA TYR A 98 -14.04 -8.69 -0.87
C TYR A 98 -14.68 -10.07 -0.73
N ALA A 99 -13.93 -11.08 -0.30
CA ALA A 99 -14.46 -12.42 -0.07
C ALA A 99 -15.58 -12.43 0.98
N VAL A 100 -15.43 -11.66 2.06
CA VAL A 100 -16.46 -11.52 3.12
C VAL A 100 -17.71 -10.78 2.62
N ILE A 101 -17.58 -9.83 1.69
CA ILE A 101 -18.74 -9.09 1.14
C ILE A 101 -19.51 -9.93 0.12
N LEU A 102 -18.82 -10.81 -0.62
CA LEU A 102 -19.41 -11.65 -1.65
C LEU A 102 -20.05 -12.94 -1.10
N THR A 103 -19.62 -13.38 0.10
CA THR A 103 -20.19 -14.54 0.83
C THR A 103 -21.40 -14.10 1.65
#